data_AF-A0A4Q9NN55-F1
#
_entry.id   AF-A0A4Q9NN55-F1
#
_cell.length_a   1.000
_cell.length_b   1.000
_cell.length_c   1.000
_cell.angle_alpha   90.00
_cell.angle_beta   90.00
_cell.angle_gamma   90.00
#
_symmetry.space_group_name_H-M   'P 1'
#
loop_
_entity.id
_entity.type
_entity.pdbx_description
1 polymer ?
#
loop_
_entity_poly.entity_id
_entity_poly.type
_entity_poly.pdbx_seq_one_letter_code
_entity_poly.pdbx_strand_id
1 'polypeptide(L)'
;DTEPQSVAGRWRALCRTHVKSLIERGEAQTQRLFQTLSVVIADVLILCGAIGTWDGVLEAVVRDFEAELYEVVNLALRFQWTAGECVISRDFVVYVADSDAIYDPTRMDSDNAELLKAPSARAPSRTVLCTTHLGLLSETKVGGRERDNGGKVRTTVLTKAKVVLKSDNEVRYN
;
A
#
# COMPACT_ATOMS: atom_id res chain seq x y z
N ASP A 1 -6.51 -10.32 -23.62
CA ASP A 1 -6.77 -11.07 -22.37
C ASP A 1 -8.26 -11.39 -22.18
N THR A 2 -8.71 -12.50 -22.78
CA THR A 2 -10.10 -12.97 -22.80
C THR A 2 -10.43 -13.97 -21.69
N GLU A 3 -9.46 -14.36 -20.85
CA GLU A 3 -9.66 -15.40 -19.84
C GLU A 3 -10.53 -14.92 -18.65
N PRO A 4 -11.50 -15.74 -18.19
CA PRO A 4 -12.31 -15.42 -17.01
C PRO A 4 -11.46 -15.21 -15.77
N GLN A 5 -11.85 -14.26 -14.91
CA GLN A 5 -11.08 -13.89 -13.73
C GLN A 5 -10.85 -15.05 -12.76
N SER A 6 -11.80 -15.97 -12.63
CA SER A 6 -11.65 -17.17 -11.80
C SER A 6 -10.55 -18.10 -12.29
N VAL A 7 -10.35 -18.19 -13.61
CA VAL A 7 -9.29 -19.04 -14.18
C VAL A 7 -7.93 -18.37 -14.00
N ALA A 8 -7.82 -17.07 -14.34
CA ALA A 8 -6.62 -16.29 -14.06
C ALA A 8 -6.24 -16.28 -12.57
N GLY A 9 -7.24 -16.21 -11.68
CA GLY A 9 -7.06 -16.29 -10.22
C GLY A 9 -6.52 -17.63 -9.76
N ARG A 10 -7.03 -18.74 -10.32
CA ARG A 10 -6.50 -20.08 -10.05
C ARG A 10 -5.07 -20.25 -10.53
N TRP A 11 -4.75 -19.76 -11.73
CA TRP A 11 -3.37 -19.77 -12.25
C TRP A 11 -2.43 -19.01 -11.31
N ARG A 12 -2.83 -17.81 -10.87
CA ARG A 12 -2.04 -17.03 -9.92
C ARG A 12 -1.81 -17.76 -8.60
N ALA A 13 -2.85 -18.36 -8.03
CA ALA A 13 -2.76 -19.12 -6.79
C ALA A 13 -1.79 -20.30 -6.95
N LEU A 14 -1.94 -21.10 -8.02
CA LEU A 14 -1.04 -22.22 -8.32
C LEU A 14 0.41 -21.78 -8.48
N CYS A 15 0.66 -20.75 -9.31
CA CYS A 15 2.00 -20.21 -9.51
C CYS A 15 2.63 -19.74 -8.19
N ARG A 16 1.88 -19.03 -7.33
CA ARG A 16 2.38 -18.57 -6.03
C ARG A 16 2.72 -19.71 -5.09
N THR A 17 1.86 -20.73 -5.01
CA THR A 17 2.12 -21.93 -4.21
C THR A 17 3.38 -22.66 -4.68
N HIS A 18 3.54 -22.84 -5.99
CA HIS A 18 4.72 -23.49 -6.56
C HIS A 18 6.00 -22.68 -6.34
N VAL A 19 5.98 -21.37 -6.58
CA VAL A 19 7.14 -20.50 -6.35
C VAL A 19 7.55 -20.51 -4.88
N LYS A 20 6.59 -20.43 -3.95
CA LYS A 20 6.86 -20.55 -2.51
C LYS A 20 7.49 -21.90 -2.13
N SER A 21 7.06 -22.98 -2.78
CA SER A 21 7.64 -24.31 -2.55
C SER A 21 9.09 -24.43 -3.05
N LEU A 22 9.46 -23.67 -4.09
CA LEU A 22 10.79 -23.70 -4.71
C LEU A 22 11.82 -22.78 -4.02
N ILE A 23 11.38 -21.67 -3.42
CA ILE A 23 12.29 -20.65 -2.84
C ILE A 23 12.75 -21.00 -1.40
N GLU A 24 12.21 -22.06 -0.79
CA GLU A 24 12.49 -22.56 0.57
C GLU A 24 12.05 -21.67 1.76
N ARG A 25 11.45 -22.36 2.76
CA ARG A 25 11.02 -22.02 4.12
C ARG A 25 10.64 -20.56 4.41
N GLY A 26 9.35 -20.34 4.70
CA GLY A 26 8.79 -19.04 5.07
C GLY A 26 9.56 -18.25 6.13
N GLU A 27 10.32 -18.93 7.00
CA GLU A 27 11.23 -18.31 7.98
C GLU A 27 12.33 -17.46 7.32
N ALA A 28 12.93 -17.92 6.22
CA ALA A 28 13.94 -17.14 5.48
C ALA A 28 13.32 -15.93 4.77
N GLN A 29 12.06 -16.04 4.31
CA GLN A 29 11.33 -14.91 3.72
C GLN A 29 10.97 -13.87 4.79
N THR A 30 10.45 -14.31 5.95
CA THR A 30 10.14 -13.44 7.09
C THR A 30 11.37 -12.68 7.55
N GLN A 31 12.51 -13.37 7.72
CA GLN A 31 13.76 -12.74 8.13
C GLN A 31 14.24 -11.67 7.15
N ARG A 32 14.17 -11.93 5.84
CA ARG A 32 14.55 -10.96 4.80
C ARG A 32 13.65 -9.73 4.80
N LEU A 33 12.35 -9.92 4.97
CA LEU A 33 11.39 -8.81 5.05
C LEU A 33 11.59 -7.99 6.32
N PHE A 34 11.85 -8.65 7.45
CA PHE A 34 12.21 -8.00 8.70
C PHE A 34 13.44 -7.11 8.52
N GLN A 35 14.55 -7.66 8.01
CA GLN A 35 15.78 -6.90 7.78
C GLN A 35 15.56 -5.70 6.84
N THR A 36 14.79 -5.92 5.77
CA THR A 36 14.45 -4.85 4.82
C THR A 36 13.66 -3.73 5.51
N LEU A 37 12.67 -4.09 6.33
CA LEU A 37 11.84 -3.13 7.04
C LEU A 37 12.65 -2.36 8.10
N SER A 38 13.53 -3.05 8.84
CA SER A 38 14.42 -2.40 9.81
C SER A 38 15.31 -1.35 9.15
N VAL A 39 15.88 -1.66 7.98
CA VAL A 39 16.70 -0.71 7.20
C VAL A 39 15.90 0.51 6.78
N VAL A 40 14.70 0.31 6.21
CA VAL A 40 13.84 1.42 5.78
C VAL A 40 13.46 2.32 6.95
N ILE A 41 13.17 1.75 8.12
CA ILE A 41 12.83 2.53 9.32
C ILE A 41 14.04 3.31 9.82
N ALA A 42 15.23 2.70 9.84
CA ALA A 42 16.46 3.41 10.21
C ALA A 42 16.72 4.60 9.27
N ASP A 43 16.55 4.41 7.95
CA ASP A 43 16.67 5.49 6.96
C ASP A 43 15.71 6.64 7.25
N VAL A 44 14.43 6.32 7.50
CA VAL A 44 13.40 7.33 7.83
C VAL A 44 13.77 8.07 9.12
N LEU A 45 14.20 7.36 10.16
CA LEU A 45 14.57 7.98 11.44
C LEU A 45 15.77 8.93 11.29
N ILE A 46 16.79 8.53 10.53
CA ILE A 46 17.95 9.38 10.23
C ILE A 46 17.50 10.64 9.46
N LEU A 47 16.65 10.49 8.44
CA LEU A 47 16.11 11.62 7.68
C LEU A 47 15.25 12.55 8.55
N CYS A 48 14.56 12.02 9.56
CA CYS A 48 13.80 12.79 10.54
C CYS A 48 14.67 13.42 11.63
N GLY A 49 16.00 13.25 11.60
CA GLY A 49 16.93 13.88 12.52
C GLY A 49 17.26 13.07 13.78
N ALA A 50 17.10 11.74 13.74
CA ALA A 50 17.59 10.87 14.81
C ALA A 50 19.10 11.07 15.03
N ILE A 51 19.51 11.15 16.29
CA ILE A 51 20.90 11.40 16.68
C ILE A 51 21.65 10.07 16.75
N GLY A 52 22.75 9.96 15.99
CA GLY A 52 23.62 8.79 16.01
C GLY A 52 24.20 8.47 14.64
N THR A 53 24.99 7.40 14.57
CA THR A 53 25.36 6.80 13.29
C THR A 53 24.20 5.94 12.76
N TRP A 54 24.15 5.75 11.44
CA TRP A 54 23.14 4.89 10.83
C TRP A 54 23.14 3.47 11.42
N ASP A 55 24.33 2.87 11.63
CA ASP A 55 24.47 1.55 12.25
C ASP A 55 23.89 1.51 13.67
N GLY A 56 24.14 2.56 14.48
CA GLY A 56 23.62 2.63 15.84
C GLY A 56 22.10 2.81 15.88
N VAL A 57 21.53 3.56 14.94
CA VAL A 57 20.07 3.70 14.80
C VAL A 57 19.46 2.37 14.34
N LEU A 58 20.06 1.69 13.37
CA LEU A 58 19.58 0.39 12.91
C LEU A 58 19.60 -0.66 14.03
N GLU A 59 20.68 -0.72 14.82
CA GLU A 59 20.78 -1.63 15.96
C GLU A 59 19.70 -1.34 16.99
N ALA A 60 19.43 -0.05 17.29
CA ALA A 60 18.35 0.35 18.17
C ALA A 60 16.97 -0.05 17.61
N VAL A 61 16.72 0.15 16.30
CA VAL A 61 15.47 -0.26 15.65
C VAL A 61 15.26 -1.77 15.77
N VAL A 62 16.28 -2.56 15.47
CA VAL A 62 16.20 -4.03 15.54
C VAL A 62 15.98 -4.51 16.97
N ARG A 63 16.67 -3.92 17.95
CA ARG A 63 16.58 -4.33 19.36
C ARG A 63 15.27 -3.89 20.02
N ASP A 64 14.85 -2.66 19.78
CA ASP A 64 13.78 -2.02 20.56
C ASP A 64 12.40 -2.23 19.92
N PHE A 65 12.33 -2.56 18.63
CA PHE A 65 11.07 -2.77 17.89
C PHE A 65 10.97 -4.15 17.23
N GLU A 66 11.77 -5.13 17.66
CA GLU A 66 11.81 -6.46 17.04
C GLU A 66 10.42 -7.07 16.87
N ALA A 67 9.63 -7.08 17.95
CA ALA A 67 8.32 -7.72 17.99
C ALA A 67 7.32 -7.06 17.04
N GLU A 68 7.29 -5.73 17.03
CA GLU A 68 6.40 -4.92 16.20
C GLU A 68 6.74 -5.09 14.72
N LEU A 69 8.03 -5.13 14.37
CA LEU A 69 8.46 -5.36 12.99
C LEU A 69 8.09 -6.75 12.50
N TYR A 70 8.25 -7.79 13.34
CA TYR A 70 7.77 -9.13 13.01
C TYR A 70 6.24 -9.16 12.87
N GLU A 71 5.51 -8.44 13.71
CA GLU A 71 4.05 -8.36 13.59
C GLU A 71 3.64 -7.78 12.23
N VAL A 72 4.26 -6.66 11.81
CA VAL A 72 4.01 -6.06 10.50
C VAL A 72 4.32 -7.03 9.37
N VAL A 73 5.47 -7.69 9.40
CA VAL A 73 5.87 -8.69 8.38
C VAL A 73 4.87 -9.84 8.33
N ASN A 74 4.46 -10.37 9.49
CA ASN A 74 3.51 -11.46 9.57
C ASN A 74 2.13 -11.06 9.03
N LEU A 75 1.64 -9.87 9.37
CA LEU A 75 0.38 -9.34 8.85
C LEU A 75 0.44 -9.16 7.32
N ALA A 76 1.55 -8.63 6.80
CA ALA A 76 1.75 -8.45 5.36
C ALA A 76 1.77 -9.80 4.62
N LEU A 77 2.47 -10.81 5.16
CA LEU A 77 2.52 -12.16 4.59
C LEU A 77 1.16 -12.85 4.61
N ARG A 78 0.41 -12.74 5.72
CA ARG A 78 -0.97 -13.25 5.81
C ARG A 78 -1.88 -12.58 4.80
N PHE A 79 -1.79 -11.26 4.66
CA PHE A 79 -2.56 -10.53 3.66
C PHE A 79 -2.21 -11.00 2.23
N GLN A 80 -0.91 -11.13 1.91
CA GLN A 80 -0.45 -11.63 0.61
C GLN A 80 -1.00 -13.04 0.31
N TRP A 81 -1.02 -13.93 1.31
CA TRP A 81 -1.58 -15.27 1.17
C TRP A 81 -3.10 -15.22 0.93
N THR A 82 -3.85 -14.51 1.77
CA THR A 82 -5.30 -14.41 1.63
C THR A 82 -5.72 -13.77 0.30
N ALA A 83 -5.12 -12.63 -0.04
CA ALA A 83 -5.46 -11.89 -1.27
C ALA A 83 -4.96 -12.59 -2.53
N GLY A 84 -3.81 -13.25 -2.48
CA GLY A 84 -3.14 -13.83 -3.65
C GLY A 84 -3.49 -15.29 -3.94
N GLU A 85 -3.85 -16.07 -2.93
CA GLU A 85 -4.02 -17.52 -3.04
C GLU A 85 -5.42 -18.00 -2.66
N CYS A 86 -6.06 -17.39 -1.66
CA CYS A 86 -7.41 -17.80 -1.23
C CYS A 86 -8.52 -17.18 -2.07
N VAL A 87 -8.33 -15.95 -2.56
CA VAL A 87 -9.36 -15.24 -3.32
C VAL A 87 -9.06 -15.29 -4.81
N ILE A 88 -9.88 -16.05 -5.53
CA ILE A 88 -9.79 -16.22 -6.99
C ILE A 88 -10.83 -15.40 -7.77
N SER A 89 -11.85 -14.87 -7.08
CA SER A 89 -13.00 -14.22 -7.70
C SER A 89 -12.80 -12.74 -8.02
N ARG A 90 -11.79 -12.12 -7.41
CA ARG A 90 -11.45 -10.71 -7.57
C ARG A 90 -9.96 -10.51 -7.31
N ASP A 91 -9.45 -9.38 -7.76
CA ASP A 91 -8.08 -8.96 -7.49
C ASP A 91 -8.08 -7.83 -6.46
N PHE A 92 -7.08 -7.83 -5.58
CA PHE A 92 -6.89 -6.77 -4.59
C PHE A 92 -5.71 -5.90 -4.98
N VAL A 93 -5.91 -4.59 -4.89
CA VAL A 93 -4.89 -3.60 -5.22
C VAL A 93 -4.74 -2.66 -4.04
N VAL A 94 -3.51 -2.54 -3.53
CA VAL A 94 -3.17 -1.54 -2.52
C VAL A 94 -3.22 -0.18 -3.18
N TYR A 95 -3.92 0.77 -2.55
CA TYR A 95 -4.01 2.14 -3.03
C TYR A 95 -3.17 3.06 -2.14
N VAL A 96 -2.20 3.73 -2.78
CA VAL A 96 -1.40 4.79 -2.19
C VAL A 96 -1.67 6.04 -3.02
N ALA A 97 -1.95 7.15 -2.35
CA ALA A 97 -2.00 8.44 -3.02
C ALA A 97 -0.56 8.99 -3.09
N ASP A 98 -0.11 9.30 -4.30
CA ASP A 98 1.19 9.94 -4.50
C ASP A 98 1.22 11.33 -3.87
N SER A 99 2.40 11.77 -3.45
CA SER A 99 2.60 13.18 -3.14
C SER A 99 2.22 14.03 -4.37
N ASP A 100 1.60 15.17 -4.11
CA ASP A 100 1.07 16.09 -5.11
C ASP A 100 -0.15 15.59 -5.91
N ALA A 101 -0.64 14.38 -5.64
CA ALA A 101 -1.89 13.91 -6.23
C ALA A 101 -3.07 14.78 -5.79
N ILE A 102 -4.04 14.99 -6.69
CA ILE A 102 -5.29 15.70 -6.36
C ILE A 102 -6.10 14.85 -5.38
N TYR A 103 -6.58 15.48 -4.30
CA TYR A 103 -7.45 14.83 -3.33
C TYR A 103 -8.75 14.35 -3.98
N ASP A 104 -8.99 13.04 -3.91
CA ASP A 104 -10.21 12.38 -4.38
C ASP A 104 -11.00 11.82 -3.18
N PRO A 105 -12.09 12.47 -2.75
CA PRO A 105 -12.87 12.01 -1.60
C PRO A 105 -13.56 10.66 -1.83
N THR A 106 -13.63 10.16 -3.07
CA THR A 106 -14.19 8.83 -3.35
C THR A 106 -13.22 7.71 -2.97
N ARG A 107 -11.90 7.99 -2.93
CA ARG A 107 -10.83 7.03 -2.65
C ARG A 107 -9.97 7.37 -1.43
N MET A 108 -10.09 8.60 -0.93
CA MET A 108 -9.25 9.14 0.14
C MET A 108 -10.06 9.76 1.29
N ASP A 109 -9.57 9.59 2.51
CA ASP A 109 -10.01 10.32 3.69
C ASP A 109 -8.86 11.21 4.19
N SER A 110 -9.15 12.43 4.65
CA SER A 110 -8.13 13.37 5.13
C SER A 110 -7.95 13.24 6.65
N ASP A 111 -6.71 13.01 7.10
CA ASP A 111 -6.36 13.01 8.53
C ASP A 111 -6.31 14.43 9.12
N ASN A 112 -6.18 15.46 8.28
CA ASN A 112 -6.24 16.87 8.64
C ASN A 112 -7.53 17.54 8.12
N ALA A 113 -8.67 16.94 8.44
CA ALA A 113 -10.00 17.33 7.96
C ALA A 113 -10.42 18.79 8.28
N GLU A 114 -9.72 19.48 9.18
CA GLU A 114 -9.92 20.91 9.44
C GLU A 114 -9.59 21.76 8.20
N LEU A 115 -8.56 21.38 7.44
CA LEU A 115 -8.25 22.03 6.17
C LEU A 115 -9.40 21.88 5.18
N LEU A 116 -10.24 20.85 5.29
CA LEU A 116 -11.39 20.66 4.42
C LEU A 116 -12.54 21.64 4.67
N LYS A 117 -12.65 22.21 5.87
CA LYS A 117 -13.76 23.08 6.30
C LYS A 117 -13.57 24.55 5.98
N ALA A 118 -12.39 24.96 5.49
CA ALA A 118 -12.11 26.36 5.15
C ALA A 118 -12.99 26.81 3.96
N PRO A 119 -13.81 27.87 4.11
CA PRO A 119 -14.68 28.35 3.06
C PRO A 119 -13.87 29.28 2.13
N SER A 120 -13.17 28.72 1.15
CA SER A 120 -12.68 29.52 0.04
C SER A 120 -13.46 29.18 -1.22
N ALA A 121 -14.16 30.18 -1.76
CA ALA A 121 -14.96 30.10 -2.98
C ALA A 121 -14.13 29.84 -4.26
N ARG A 122 -12.84 29.53 -4.11
CA ARG A 122 -11.85 29.19 -5.14
C ARG A 122 -10.77 28.24 -4.59
N ALA A 123 -11.11 27.30 -3.70
CA ALA A 123 -10.12 26.37 -3.18
C ALA A 123 -9.39 25.68 -4.35
N PRO A 124 -8.07 25.86 -4.53
CA PRO A 124 -7.32 25.07 -5.48
C PRO A 124 -7.54 23.59 -5.15
N SER A 125 -7.53 22.73 -6.16
CA SER A 125 -7.57 21.28 -5.95
C SER A 125 -6.52 20.91 -4.91
N ARG A 126 -6.95 20.59 -3.69
CA ARG A 126 -6.04 20.30 -2.59
C ARG A 126 -5.20 19.10 -2.98
N THR A 127 -3.89 19.22 -2.81
CA THR A 127 -2.97 18.15 -3.14
C THR A 127 -2.58 17.37 -1.90
N VAL A 128 -2.30 16.10 -2.11
CA VAL A 128 -1.82 15.19 -1.07
C VAL A 128 -0.37 15.52 -0.75
N LEU A 129 -0.05 15.62 0.53
CA LEU A 129 1.33 15.65 1.03
C LEU A 129 1.87 14.22 1.11
N CYS A 130 1.15 13.34 1.79
CA CYS A 130 1.51 11.93 1.91
C CYS A 130 0.30 11.06 2.25
N THR A 131 0.45 9.76 2.00
CA THR A 131 -0.46 8.72 2.48
C THR A 131 0.00 8.26 3.87
N THR A 132 -0.89 8.31 4.87
CA THR A 132 -0.63 7.84 6.23
C THR A 132 -1.15 6.43 6.46
N HIS A 133 -2.25 6.05 5.79
CA HIS A 133 -2.80 4.69 5.84
C HIS A 133 -3.14 4.22 4.44
N LEU A 134 -2.74 3.00 4.14
CA LEU A 134 -2.98 2.36 2.85
C LEU A 134 -4.48 2.17 2.59
N GLY A 135 -4.92 2.48 1.37
CA GLY A 135 -6.23 2.09 0.87
C GLY A 135 -6.22 0.68 0.29
N LEU A 136 -7.40 0.10 0.12
CA LEU A 136 -7.59 -1.20 -0.52
C LEU A 136 -8.71 -1.12 -1.55
N LEU A 137 -8.40 -1.56 -2.77
CA LEU A 137 -9.34 -1.66 -3.87
C LEU A 137 -9.58 -3.13 -4.21
N SER A 138 -10.77 -3.44 -4.69
CA SER A 138 -11.04 -4.71 -5.39
C SER A 138 -11.37 -4.48 -6.84
N GLU A 139 -10.76 -5.26 -7.71
CA GLU A 139 -11.00 -5.24 -9.14
C GLU A 139 -11.71 -6.51 -9.59
N THR A 140 -12.77 -6.33 -10.37
CA THR A 140 -13.57 -7.43 -10.91
C THR A 140 -13.72 -7.24 -12.41
N LYS A 141 -13.49 -8.29 -13.20
CA LYS A 141 -13.78 -8.26 -14.65
C LYS A 141 -15.30 -8.35 -14.83
N VAL A 142 -15.90 -7.32 -15.41
CA VAL A 142 -17.31 -7.34 -15.81
C VAL A 142 -17.36 -7.85 -17.25
N GLY A 143 -18.12 -8.93 -17.49
CA GLY A 143 -18.25 -9.53 -18.81
C GLY A 143 -18.78 -8.52 -19.83
N GLY A 144 -17.96 -8.20 -20.84
CA GLY A 144 -18.41 -7.54 -22.05
C GLY A 144 -18.98 -8.59 -23.02
N ARG A 145 -20.07 -8.26 -23.72
CA ARG A 145 -20.48 -9.04 -24.90
C ARG A 145 -19.27 -9.16 -25.85
N GLU A 146 -19.16 -10.29 -26.55
CA GLU A 146 -18.06 -10.73 -27.44
C GLU A 146 -17.49 -9.70 -28.43
N ARG A 147 -18.06 -8.49 -28.56
CA ARG A 147 -17.60 -7.43 -29.46
C ARG A 147 -16.77 -6.32 -28.81
N ASP A 148 -16.71 -6.22 -27.47
CA ASP A 148 -15.84 -5.22 -26.82
C ASP A 148 -14.48 -5.85 -26.52
N ASN A 149 -13.46 -5.42 -27.26
CA ASN A 149 -12.09 -5.95 -27.24
C ASN A 149 -11.29 -5.53 -25.99
N GLY A 150 -11.93 -5.53 -24.82
CA GLY A 150 -11.35 -5.13 -23.55
C GLY A 150 -12.39 -5.26 -22.44
N GLY A 151 -12.35 -6.38 -21.71
CA GLY A 151 -13.28 -6.60 -20.59
C GLY A 151 -13.20 -5.44 -19.59
N LYS A 152 -14.35 -4.79 -19.32
CA LYS A 152 -14.41 -3.63 -18.44
C LYS A 152 -14.08 -4.06 -17.01
N VAL A 153 -12.99 -3.54 -16.46
CA VAL A 153 -12.64 -3.75 -15.05
C VAL A 153 -13.49 -2.81 -14.18
N ARG A 154 -14.24 -3.39 -13.25
CA ARG A 154 -14.92 -2.65 -12.20
C ARG A 154 -14.06 -2.64 -10.96
N THR A 155 -13.57 -1.46 -10.61
CA THR A 155 -12.86 -1.18 -9.37
C THR A 155 -13.84 -0.72 -8.30
N THR A 156 -13.75 -1.30 -7.10
CA THR A 156 -14.53 -0.93 -5.92
C THR A 156 -13.58 -0.60 -4.78
N VAL A 157 -13.78 0.53 -4.11
CA VAL A 157 -13.01 0.90 -2.92
C VAL A 157 -13.51 0.08 -1.75
N LEU A 158 -12.65 -0.74 -1.16
CA LEU A 158 -12.95 -1.51 0.07
C LEU A 158 -12.59 -0.70 1.31
N THR A 159 -11.43 -0.04 1.26
CA THR A 159 -10.95 0.88 2.29
C THR A 159 -10.32 2.07 1.59
N LYS A 160 -10.68 3.28 2.00
CA LYS A 160 -10.04 4.49 1.48
C LYS A 160 -8.64 4.65 2.06
N ALA A 161 -7.73 5.22 1.28
CA ALA A 161 -6.44 5.64 1.83
C ALA A 161 -6.65 6.84 2.75
N LYS A 162 -5.93 6.90 3.88
CA LYS A 162 -5.85 8.13 4.66
C LYS A 162 -4.67 8.97 4.20
N VAL A 163 -4.92 10.25 4.01
CA VAL A 163 -3.95 11.19 3.46
C VAL A 163 -3.85 12.45 4.30
N VAL A 164 -2.67 13.04 4.32
CA VAL A 164 -2.46 14.40 4.82
C VAL A 164 -2.45 15.33 3.60
N LEU A 165 -3.22 16.41 3.67
CA LEU A 165 -3.27 17.43 2.61
C LEU A 165 -2.23 18.50 2.85
N LYS A 166 -1.65 19.03 1.77
CA LYS A 166 -0.74 20.18 1.84
C LYS A 166 -1.48 21.40 2.36
N SER A 167 -0.82 22.12 3.26
CA SER A 167 -1.29 23.45 3.67
C SER A 167 -0.81 24.49 2.67
N ASP A 168 -1.59 25.55 2.44
CA ASP A 168 -1.21 26.66 1.54
C ASP A 168 0.07 27.40 2.02
N ASN A 169 0.59 27.08 3.21
CA ASN A 169 1.76 27.70 3.83
C ASN A 169 3.05 26.86 3.73
N GLU A 170 3.13 25.87 2.85
CA GLU A 170 4.42 25.20 2.59
C GLU A 170 5.41 26.17 1.94
N VAL A 171 6.22 26.80 2.79
CA VAL A 171 7.39 27.60 2.44
C VAL A 171 8.30 26.73 1.58
N ARG A 172 8.52 27.20 0.34
CA ARG A 172 9.54 26.67 -0.56
C ARG A 172 10.90 26.78 0.12
N TYR A 173 11.45 25.67 0.60
CA TYR A 173 12.87 25.59 0.86
C TYR A 173 13.57 25.34 -0.48
N ASN A 174 14.32 26.36 -0.92
CA ASN A 174 15.22 26.31 -2.07
C ASN A 174 16.42 25.41 -1.80
#